data_AF-A0A8H4AJD3-F1
#
_entry.id   AF-A0A8H4AJD3-F1
#
_cell.length_a   1.000
_cell.length_b   1.000
_cell.length_c   1.000
_cell.angle_alpha   90.00
_cell.angle_beta   90.00
_cell.angle_gamma   90.00
#
_symmetry.space_group_name_H-M   'P 1'
#
loop_
_entity.id
_entity.type
_entity.pdbx_description
1 polymer ?
#
loop_
_entity_poly.entity_id
_entity_poly.type
_entity_poly.pdbx_seq_one_letter_code
_entity_poly.pdbx_strand_id
1 'polypeptide(L)'
;MPTAPYSQGVKELRKSGKGLLSNVDFKSWKFARRLFSRAILSPSFNNETIKWTKLLFEELEGYWKSLGSIDSDCKEWSLETDFSKWAHRFTNDMIIVVTTGERSYSMGSYYNTLSPIKASYPDALIEDSDRFVRGINKIVAGVTIFSFLGPFIRHYVPFIRGKANEILKHRDFVFDKLDLIIKKRRQEIDAMQNKDLKNDMLTSLIIANTERDVNYKKTVGEEIFPPTVQARNNAPLRVN
;
A
#
# COMPACT_ATOMS: atom_id res chain seq x y z
N MET A 1 -8.67 8.59 -19.01
CA MET A 1 -7.26 8.82 -18.64
C MET A 1 -6.40 8.04 -19.63
N PRO A 2 -5.52 8.68 -20.39
CA PRO A 2 -4.58 7.98 -21.25
C PRO A 2 -3.61 7.16 -20.37
N THR A 3 -3.44 5.88 -20.69
CA THR A 3 -2.48 5.00 -20.03
C THR A 3 -1.07 5.37 -20.49
N ALA A 4 -0.09 5.37 -19.58
CA ALA A 4 1.31 5.56 -19.98
C ALA A 4 1.71 4.46 -20.98
N PRO A 5 2.41 4.79 -22.08
CA PRO A 5 2.82 3.80 -23.07
C PRO A 5 3.75 2.76 -22.44
N TYR A 6 3.74 1.55 -23.02
CA TYR A 6 4.63 0.47 -22.60
C TYR A 6 6.08 0.96 -22.57
N SER A 7 6.76 0.78 -21.44
CA SER A 7 8.19 1.05 -21.31
C SER A 7 8.90 -0.12 -20.63
N GLN A 8 10.16 -0.36 -21.01
CA GLN A 8 10.99 -1.36 -20.35
C GLN A 8 11.09 -1.08 -18.84
N GLY A 9 11.02 0.18 -18.42
CA GLY A 9 11.02 0.56 -17.01
C GLY A 9 9.77 0.10 -16.24
N VAL A 10 8.59 0.10 -16.86
CA VAL A 10 7.37 -0.46 -16.25
C VAL A 10 7.48 -1.98 -16.03
N LYS A 11 8.14 -2.69 -16.96
CA LYS A 11 8.47 -4.12 -16.82
C LYS A 11 9.51 -4.33 -15.71
N GLU A 12 10.57 -3.53 -15.68
CA GLU A 12 11.57 -3.55 -14.62
C GLU A 12 10.91 -3.31 -13.26
N LEU A 13 9.97 -2.39 -13.12
CA LEU A 13 9.23 -2.17 -11.86
C LEU A 13 8.20 -3.27 -11.51
N ARG A 14 8.08 -4.33 -12.32
CA ARG A 14 7.07 -5.40 -12.17
C ARG A 14 5.62 -4.90 -12.21
N LYS A 15 5.37 -3.77 -12.91
CA LYS A 15 4.05 -3.13 -13.05
C LYS A 15 3.38 -3.38 -14.42
N SER A 16 4.08 -4.01 -15.35
CA SER A 16 3.57 -4.28 -16.70
C SER A 16 2.28 -5.12 -16.66
N GLY A 17 1.21 -4.61 -17.26
CA GLY A 17 -0.08 -5.31 -17.38
C GLY A 17 -0.84 -5.51 -16.06
N LYS A 18 -0.45 -4.79 -14.99
CA LYS A 18 -1.02 -4.94 -13.64
C LYS A 18 -1.42 -3.59 -13.05
N GLY A 19 -2.39 -3.63 -12.13
CA GLY A 19 -2.88 -2.45 -11.42
C GLY A 19 -3.72 -1.53 -12.31
N LEU A 20 -3.82 -0.25 -11.90
CA LEU A 20 -4.67 0.75 -12.57
C LEU A 20 -3.89 1.82 -13.34
N LEU A 21 -2.70 2.18 -12.86
CA LEU A 21 -1.95 3.35 -13.35
C LEU A 21 -1.18 3.08 -14.66
N SER A 22 -0.51 1.93 -14.76
CA SER A 22 0.37 1.59 -15.90
C SER A 22 -0.06 0.30 -16.60
N ASN A 23 -1.33 -0.07 -16.46
CA ASN A 23 -1.89 -1.27 -17.07
C ASN A 23 -2.41 -0.95 -18.47
N VAL A 24 -1.62 -1.34 -19.47
CA VAL A 24 -1.95 -1.15 -20.89
C VAL A 24 -2.89 -2.21 -21.44
N ASP A 25 -3.09 -3.34 -20.73
CA ASP A 25 -4.05 -4.35 -21.14
C ASP A 25 -5.46 -3.92 -20.71
N PHE A 26 -6.30 -3.57 -21.68
CA PHE A 26 -7.63 -3.02 -21.41
C PHE A 26 -8.53 -3.99 -20.64
N LYS A 27 -8.45 -5.30 -20.92
CA LYS A 27 -9.27 -6.31 -20.23
C LYS A 27 -8.87 -6.43 -18.76
N SER A 28 -7.57 -6.62 -18.47
CA SER A 28 -7.01 -6.62 -17.12
C SER A 28 -7.29 -5.32 -16.38
N TRP A 29 -7.11 -4.17 -17.04
CA TRP A 29 -7.39 -2.86 -16.45
C TRP A 29 -8.86 -2.70 -16.08
N LYS A 30 -9.79 -3.06 -16.99
CA LYS A 30 -11.23 -2.97 -16.75
C LYS A 30 -11.66 -3.85 -15.58
N PHE A 31 -11.10 -5.06 -15.48
CA PHE A 31 -11.33 -5.97 -14.36
C PHE A 31 -10.80 -5.40 -13.03
N ALA A 32 -9.53 -4.99 -13.00
CA ALA A 32 -8.91 -4.39 -11.81
C ALA A 32 -9.65 -3.13 -11.34
N ARG A 33 -10.08 -2.27 -12.28
CA ARG A 33 -10.86 -1.06 -11.99
C ARG A 33 -12.19 -1.39 -11.35
N ARG A 34 -12.91 -2.40 -11.86
CA ARG A 34 -14.18 -2.84 -11.28
C ARG A 34 -14.00 -3.30 -9.83
N LEU A 35 -12.99 -4.13 -9.56
CA LEU A 35 -12.69 -4.59 -8.20
C LEU A 35 -12.34 -3.42 -7.27
N PHE A 36 -11.44 -2.54 -7.71
CA PHE A 36 -11.04 -1.38 -6.94
C PHE A 36 -12.23 -0.47 -6.61
N SER A 37 -13.02 -0.08 -7.60
CA SER A 37 -14.19 0.78 -7.40
C SER A 37 -15.22 0.13 -6.47
N ARG A 38 -15.46 -1.18 -6.58
CA ARG A 38 -16.36 -1.89 -5.67
C ARG A 38 -15.88 -1.86 -4.22
N ALA A 39 -14.57 -2.06 -4.00
CA ALA A 39 -14.00 -2.03 -2.66
C ALA A 39 -14.12 -0.63 -2.03
N ILE A 40 -13.63 0.41 -2.71
CA ILE A 40 -13.54 1.77 -2.13
C ILE A 40 -14.87 2.52 -2.05
N LEU A 41 -15.86 2.14 -2.86
CA LEU A 41 -17.20 2.77 -2.84
C LEU A 41 -18.18 2.02 -1.95
N SER A 42 -17.74 0.95 -1.28
CA SER A 42 -18.61 0.18 -0.40
C SER A 42 -18.93 0.97 0.89
N PRO A 43 -20.17 0.88 1.41
CA PRO A 43 -20.53 1.52 2.68
C PRO A 43 -19.67 1.05 3.86
N SER A 44 -19.30 -0.23 3.88
CA SER A 44 -18.44 -0.80 4.91
C SER A 44 -17.03 -0.19 4.91
N PHE A 45 -16.43 -0.02 3.73
CA PHE A 45 -15.15 0.68 3.58
C PHE A 45 -15.23 2.14 4.02
N ASN A 46 -16.30 2.85 3.65
CA ASN A 46 -16.50 4.25 4.06
C ASN A 46 -16.63 4.39 5.58
N ASN A 47 -17.39 3.50 6.23
CA ASN A 47 -17.53 3.50 7.69
C ASN A 47 -16.19 3.22 8.39
N GLU A 48 -15.41 2.26 7.90
CA GLU A 48 -14.09 1.95 8.43
C GLU A 48 -13.11 3.12 8.21
N THR A 49 -13.19 3.80 7.06
CA THR A 49 -12.40 5.00 6.75
C THR A 49 -12.71 6.13 7.73
N ILE A 50 -13.99 6.41 8.01
CA ILE A 50 -14.39 7.44 8.99
C ILE A 50 -13.86 7.10 10.39
N LYS A 51 -13.99 5.83 10.81
CA LYS A 51 -13.49 5.34 12.09
C LYS A 51 -11.97 5.54 12.20
N TRP A 52 -11.19 5.12 11.20
CA TRP A 52 -9.74 5.31 11.22
C TRP A 52 -9.33 6.76 11.14
N THR A 53 -10.05 7.60 10.40
CA THR A 53 -9.81 9.04 10.35
C THR A 53 -9.89 9.63 11.76
N LYS A 54 -10.95 9.30 12.51
CA LYS A 54 -11.12 9.75 13.89
C LYS A 54 -9.96 9.28 14.78
N LEU A 55 -9.67 7.98 14.79
CA LEU A 55 -8.62 7.40 15.64
C LEU A 55 -7.23 8.00 15.35
N LEU A 56 -6.91 8.18 14.06
CA LEU A 56 -5.63 8.77 13.65
C LEU A 56 -5.54 10.25 13.98
N PHE A 57 -6.66 10.97 13.91
CA PHE A 57 -6.68 12.39 14.27
C PHE A 57 -6.53 12.59 15.77
N GLU A 58 -7.17 11.75 16.59
CA GLU A 58 -6.97 11.73 18.05
C GLU A 58 -5.51 11.41 18.42
N GLU A 59 -4.88 10.46 17.71
CA GLU A 59 -3.45 10.14 17.87
C GLU A 59 -2.55 11.34 17.51
N LEU A 60 -2.82 11.99 16.37
CA LEU A 60 -2.13 13.20 15.93
C LEU A 60 -2.25 14.34 16.94
N GLU A 61 -3.48 14.61 17.41
CA GLU A 61 -3.74 15.63 18.42
C GLU A 61 -3.01 15.32 19.73
N GLY A 62 -2.97 14.05 20.14
CA GLY A 62 -2.19 13.59 21.29
C GLY A 62 -0.71 13.90 21.13
N TYR A 63 -0.13 13.65 19.96
CA TYR A 63 1.27 14.01 19.68
C TYR A 63 1.49 15.53 19.69
N TRP A 64 0.59 16.32 19.11
CA TRP A 64 0.72 17.77 19.10
C TRP A 64 0.60 18.39 20.48
N LYS A 65 -0.36 17.93 21.30
CA LYS A 65 -0.45 18.34 22.70
C LYS A 65 0.82 17.98 23.47
N SER A 66 1.29 16.75 23.31
CA SER A 66 2.51 16.32 23.98
C SER A 66 3.73 17.15 23.57
N LEU A 67 3.86 17.55 22.30
CA LEU A 67 4.96 18.40 21.84
C LEU A 67 4.82 19.85 22.31
N GLY A 68 3.63 20.43 22.19
CA GLY A 68 3.38 21.82 22.58
C GLY A 68 3.42 22.05 24.09
N SER A 69 3.34 20.99 24.88
CA SER A 69 3.50 21.03 26.34
C SER A 69 4.95 20.86 26.82
N ILE A 70 5.93 20.62 25.93
CA ILE A 70 7.34 20.46 26.32
C ILE A 70 7.92 21.79 26.80
N ASP A 71 7.60 22.88 26.10
CA ASP A 71 8.20 24.21 26.32
C ASP A 71 7.22 25.21 26.97
N SER A 72 6.02 24.77 27.37
CA SER A 72 5.00 25.67 27.93
C SER A 72 5.06 25.77 29.46
N ASP A 73 5.53 26.91 29.96
CA ASP A 73 5.40 27.31 31.39
C ASP A 73 3.94 27.71 31.76
N CYS A 74 3.01 27.73 30.80
CA CYS A 74 1.65 28.26 30.94
C CYS A 74 0.56 27.26 30.52
N LYS A 75 -0.67 27.50 31.00
CA LYS A 75 -1.87 26.64 30.87
C LYS A 75 -2.35 26.35 29.43
N GLU A 76 -1.77 26.97 28.43
CA GLU A 76 -2.17 26.85 27.02
C GLU A 76 -0.98 26.37 26.20
N TRP A 77 -1.14 25.23 25.50
CA TRP A 77 -0.07 24.64 24.69
C TRP A 77 0.03 25.37 23.36
N SER A 78 1.25 25.66 22.91
CA SER A 78 1.51 26.20 21.58
C SER A 78 2.55 25.32 20.90
N LEU A 79 2.38 25.07 19.61
CA LEU A 79 3.25 24.18 18.84
C LEU A 79 3.63 24.82 17.52
N GLU A 80 4.90 25.19 17.38
CA GLU A 80 5.48 25.47 16.08
C GLU A 80 5.91 24.15 15.43
N THR A 81 5.31 23.79 14.30
CA THR A 81 5.63 22.52 13.64
C THR A 81 5.43 22.57 12.12
N ASP A 82 6.09 21.64 11.43
CA ASP A 82 5.97 21.47 9.99
C ASP A 82 4.70 20.67 9.66
N PHE A 83 3.62 21.40 9.38
CA PHE A 83 2.33 20.80 9.04
C PHE A 83 2.39 19.91 7.78
N SER A 84 3.26 20.23 6.81
CA SER A 84 3.40 19.42 5.59
C SER A 84 3.94 18.03 5.93
N LYS A 85 4.96 17.95 6.79
CA LYS A 85 5.48 16.66 7.27
C LYS A 85 4.40 15.87 8.01
N TRP A 86 3.66 16.50 8.92
CA TRP A 86 2.56 15.83 9.62
C TRP A 86 1.48 15.31 8.69
N ALA A 87 1.02 16.13 7.74
CA ALA A 87 0.02 15.75 6.76
C ALA A 87 0.47 14.56 5.90
N HIS A 88 1.75 14.51 5.50
CA HIS A 88 2.31 13.37 4.79
C HIS A 88 2.33 12.10 5.64
N ARG A 89 2.71 12.19 6.92
CA ARG A 89 2.73 11.04 7.84
C ARG A 89 1.33 10.53 8.15
N PHE A 90 0.40 11.43 8.43
CA PHE A 90 -1.02 11.11 8.60
C PHE A 90 -1.59 10.42 7.36
N THR A 91 -1.31 10.95 6.17
CA THR A 91 -1.79 10.37 4.91
C THR A 91 -1.24 8.96 4.67
N ASN A 92 0.03 8.71 4.99
CA ASN A 92 0.61 7.37 4.88
C ASN A 92 -0.09 6.39 5.83
N ASP A 93 -0.32 6.79 7.08
CA ASP A 93 -1.00 5.97 8.07
C ASP A 93 -2.45 5.69 7.69
N MET A 94 -3.13 6.69 7.14
CA MET A 94 -4.49 6.56 6.64
C MET A 94 -4.57 5.60 5.46
N ILE A 95 -3.72 5.78 4.44
CA ILE A 95 -3.70 4.92 3.25
C ILE A 95 -3.40 3.48 3.64
N ILE A 96 -2.35 3.24 4.44
CA ILE A 96 -1.94 1.87 4.78
C ILE A 96 -3.05 1.19 5.60
N VAL A 97 -3.62 1.85 6.60
CA VAL A 97 -4.64 1.21 7.44
C VAL A 97 -5.93 0.89 6.68
N VAL A 98 -6.43 1.77 5.82
CA VAL A 98 -7.66 1.47 5.06
C VAL A 98 -7.42 0.51 3.90
N THR A 99 -6.21 0.47 3.35
CA THR A 99 -5.90 -0.41 2.22
C THR A 99 -5.52 -1.82 2.64
N THR A 100 -4.74 -1.97 3.71
CA THR A 100 -4.23 -3.28 4.15
C THR A 100 -4.79 -3.73 5.49
N GLY A 101 -5.44 -2.86 6.26
CA GLY A 101 -5.88 -3.16 7.64
C GLY A 101 -4.72 -3.31 8.64
N GLU A 102 -3.52 -2.83 8.29
CA GLU A 102 -2.31 -2.84 9.12
C GLU A 102 -1.92 -1.41 9.52
N ARG A 103 -1.19 -1.24 10.62
CA ARG A 103 -0.73 0.08 11.10
C ARG A 103 0.68 0.38 10.54
N SER A 104 0.94 1.62 10.13
CA SER A 104 2.27 2.05 9.67
C SER A 104 3.01 3.05 10.59
N TYR A 105 2.34 3.53 11.64
CA TYR A 105 2.93 4.37 12.71
C TYR A 105 3.88 5.48 12.24
N SER A 106 3.63 6.05 11.05
CA SER A 106 4.45 7.08 10.42
C SER A 106 4.43 8.35 11.26
N MET A 107 3.29 8.68 11.87
CA MET A 107 3.15 9.80 12.79
C MET A 107 3.94 9.58 14.07
N GLY A 108 3.82 8.40 14.70
CA GLY A 108 4.61 8.04 15.88
C GLY A 108 6.12 8.02 15.62
N SER A 109 6.54 7.52 14.45
CA SER A 109 7.94 7.59 14.01
C SER A 109 8.45 9.02 13.95
N TYR A 110 7.66 9.93 13.35
CA TYR A 110 8.03 11.34 13.25
C TYR A 110 8.02 12.04 14.62
N TYR A 111 7.01 11.77 15.44
CA TYR A 111 6.95 12.23 16.83
C TYR A 111 8.21 11.85 17.63
N ASN A 112 8.68 10.61 17.49
CA ASN A 112 9.90 10.12 18.15
C ASN A 112 11.19 10.86 17.76
N THR A 113 11.18 11.61 16.65
CA THR A 113 12.30 12.47 16.23
C THR A 113 12.24 13.87 16.82
N LEU A 114 11.06 14.31 17.29
CA LEU A 114 10.80 15.64 17.81
C LEU A 114 10.72 15.66 19.35
N SER A 115 10.22 14.58 19.94
CA SER A 115 9.98 14.50 21.39
C SER A 115 11.08 13.71 22.11
N PRO A 116 11.48 14.13 23.32
CA PRO A 116 12.29 13.30 24.21
C PRO A 116 11.50 12.10 24.75
N ILE A 117 10.17 12.20 24.80
CA ILE A 117 9.27 11.11 25.22
C ILE A 117 8.90 10.29 23.98
N LYS A 118 9.14 8.97 24.04
CA LYS A 118 8.78 8.07 22.94
C LYS A 118 7.27 7.84 22.85
N ALA A 119 6.79 7.58 21.64
CA ALA A 119 5.44 7.14 21.36
C ALA A 119 5.12 5.87 22.16
N SER A 120 3.83 5.63 22.40
CA SER A 120 3.35 4.50 23.20
C SER A 120 3.57 3.12 22.56
N TYR A 121 3.97 3.07 21.28
CA TYR A 121 4.15 1.82 20.54
C TYR A 121 5.60 1.32 20.59
N PRO A 122 5.84 0.00 20.53
CA PRO A 122 7.18 -0.56 20.54
C PRO A 122 8.07 -0.02 19.41
N ASP A 123 9.31 0.36 19.72
CA ASP A 123 10.23 0.96 18.74
C ASP A 123 10.46 0.05 17.52
N ALA A 124 10.59 -1.26 17.72
CA ALA A 124 10.77 -2.22 16.63
C ALA A 124 9.59 -2.24 15.65
N LEU A 125 8.36 -2.02 16.15
CA LEU A 125 7.15 -1.96 15.32
C LEU A 125 7.10 -0.67 14.49
N ILE A 126 7.47 0.45 15.12
CA ILE A 126 7.57 1.75 14.46
C ILE A 126 8.66 1.71 13.39
N GLU A 127 9.82 1.12 13.69
CA GLU A 127 10.96 1.05 12.78
C GLU A 127 10.66 0.19 11.54
N ASP A 128 10.08 -1.01 11.72
CA ASP A 128 9.70 -1.87 10.59
C ASP A 128 8.69 -1.17 9.67
N SER A 129 7.73 -0.49 10.27
CA SER A 129 6.68 0.23 9.55
C SER A 129 7.22 1.45 8.80
N ASP A 130 8.09 2.25 9.42
CA ASP A 130 8.72 3.40 8.78
C ASP A 130 9.69 2.95 7.67
N ARG A 131 10.36 1.80 7.82
CA ARG A 131 11.12 1.17 6.73
C ARG A 131 10.22 0.80 5.54
N PHE A 132 9.04 0.24 5.79
CA PHE A 132 8.06 -0.07 4.76
C PHE A 132 7.57 1.19 4.01
N VAL A 133 7.16 2.23 4.75
CA VAL A 133 6.70 3.51 4.20
C VAL A 133 7.80 4.20 3.38
N ARG A 134 9.04 4.22 3.87
CA ARG A 134 10.19 4.74 3.12
C ARG A 134 10.41 3.96 1.82
N GLY A 135 10.30 2.63 1.86
CA GLY A 135 10.37 1.79 0.67
C GLY A 135 9.34 2.18 -0.38
N ILE A 136 8.08 2.40 0.04
CA ILE A 136 7.00 2.86 -0.86
C ILE A 136 7.34 4.23 -1.46
N ASN A 137 7.74 5.21 -0.65
CA ASN A 137 8.09 6.55 -1.11
C ASN A 137 9.25 6.52 -2.12
N LYS A 138 10.26 5.67 -1.90
CA LYS A 138 11.37 5.45 -2.84
C LYS A 138 10.89 4.86 -4.17
N ILE A 139 9.98 3.90 -4.16
CA ILE A 139 9.40 3.32 -5.38
C ILE A 139 8.59 4.37 -6.13
N VAL A 140 7.76 5.16 -5.44
CA VAL A 140 6.93 6.21 -6.05
C VAL A 140 7.82 7.26 -6.72
N ALA A 141 8.83 7.78 -6.01
CA ALA A 141 9.82 8.70 -6.59
C ALA A 141 10.58 8.05 -7.76
N GLY A 142 10.85 6.75 -7.67
CA GLY A 142 11.51 5.97 -8.71
C GLY A 142 10.69 5.79 -9.99
N VAL A 143 9.36 5.91 -9.94
CA VAL A 143 8.50 5.79 -11.15
C VAL A 143 8.93 6.79 -12.22
N THR A 144 9.26 8.03 -11.86
CA THR A 144 9.72 9.06 -12.82
C THR A 144 10.99 8.61 -13.55
N ILE A 145 11.98 8.08 -12.81
CA ILE A 145 13.24 7.59 -13.39
C ILE A 145 13.01 6.44 -14.38
N PHE A 146 12.13 5.49 -14.02
CA PHE A 146 11.84 4.33 -14.86
C PHE A 146 10.89 4.66 -16.03
N SER A 147 10.11 5.72 -15.94
CA SER A 147 9.24 6.19 -17.02
C SER A 147 9.99 6.99 -18.09
N PHE A 148 10.91 7.87 -17.70
CA PHE A 148 11.52 8.84 -18.63
C PHE A 148 12.92 8.48 -19.10
N LEU A 149 13.72 7.75 -18.31
CA LEU A 149 15.06 7.38 -18.75
C LEU A 149 15.02 6.13 -19.65
N GLY A 150 15.92 6.07 -20.63
CA GLY A 150 16.10 4.85 -21.43
C GLY A 150 16.74 3.73 -20.60
N PRO A 151 16.55 2.46 -20.98
CA PRO A 151 17.19 1.32 -20.32
C PRO A 151 18.72 1.45 -20.34
N PHE A 152 19.30 1.95 -21.44
CA PHE A 152 20.74 2.19 -21.51
C PHE A 152 21.24 3.09 -20.37
N ILE A 153 20.58 4.24 -20.18
CA ILE A 153 20.96 5.21 -19.14
C ILE A 153 20.84 4.58 -17.76
N ARG A 154 19.76 3.84 -17.49
CA ARG A 154 19.56 3.16 -16.19
C ARG A 154 20.55 2.03 -15.92
N HIS A 155 21.01 1.32 -16.94
CA HIS A 155 21.86 0.12 -16.76
C HIS A 155 23.35 0.42 -16.84
N TYR A 156 23.77 1.48 -17.53
CA TYR A 156 25.18 1.71 -17.84
C TYR A 156 25.76 3.01 -17.28
N VAL A 157 24.99 4.08 -17.07
CA VAL A 157 25.51 5.32 -16.48
C VAL A 157 25.69 5.13 -14.96
N PRO A 158 26.92 5.16 -14.40
CA PRO A 158 27.20 4.66 -13.04
C PRO A 158 26.31 5.24 -11.93
N PHE A 159 26.15 6.57 -11.90
CA PHE A 159 25.33 7.25 -10.88
C PHE A 159 23.84 6.88 -10.98
N ILE A 160 23.31 6.84 -12.21
CA ILE A 160 21.90 6.52 -12.47
C ILE A 160 21.65 5.04 -12.21
N ARG A 161 22.60 4.17 -12.58
CA ARG A 161 22.59 2.73 -12.29
C ARG A 161 22.54 2.45 -10.80
N GLY A 162 23.33 3.16 -10.00
CA GLY A 162 23.29 3.07 -8.54
C GLY A 162 21.88 3.36 -7.99
N LYS A 163 21.29 4.49 -8.40
CA LYS A 163 19.93 4.88 -8.02
C LYS A 163 18.85 3.91 -8.50
N ALA A 164 18.94 3.46 -9.75
CA ALA A 164 18.01 2.49 -10.32
C ALA A 164 18.05 1.18 -9.51
N ASN A 165 19.24 0.66 -9.20
CA ASN A 165 19.39 -0.54 -8.38
C ASN A 165 18.85 -0.36 -6.96
N GLU A 166 19.07 0.79 -6.32
CA GLU A 166 18.47 1.12 -5.01
C GLU A 166 16.94 1.05 -5.06
N ILE A 167 16.32 1.66 -6.09
CA ILE A 167 14.87 1.62 -6.30
C ILE A 167 14.37 0.18 -6.48
N LEU A 168 15.08 -0.65 -7.26
CA LEU A 168 14.69 -2.05 -7.47
C LEU A 168 14.80 -2.88 -6.18
N LYS A 169 15.79 -2.62 -5.34
CA LYS A 169 15.90 -3.25 -4.01
C LYS A 169 14.74 -2.86 -3.09
N HIS A 170 14.36 -1.58 -3.07
CA HIS A 170 13.18 -1.13 -2.32
C HIS A 170 11.89 -1.76 -2.86
N ARG A 171 11.74 -1.87 -4.18
CA ARG A 171 10.62 -2.57 -4.82
C ARG A 171 10.53 -4.00 -4.31
N ASP A 172 11.62 -4.76 -4.34
CA ASP A 172 11.61 -6.16 -3.91
C ASP A 172 11.22 -6.29 -2.44
N PHE A 173 11.85 -5.49 -1.57
CA PHE A 173 11.50 -5.46 -0.14
C PHE A 173 10.01 -5.15 0.11
N VAL A 174 9.46 -4.12 -0.54
CA VAL A 174 8.04 -3.75 -0.38
C VAL A 174 7.12 -4.84 -0.91
N PHE A 175 7.46 -5.48 -2.03
CA PHE A 175 6.64 -6.53 -2.62
C PHE A 175 6.65 -7.78 -1.74
N ASP A 176 7.80 -8.16 -1.19
CA ASP A 176 7.91 -9.28 -0.26
C ASP A 176 7.09 -9.01 1.02
N LYS A 177 7.13 -7.78 1.55
CA LYS A 177 6.30 -7.36 2.69
C LYS A 177 4.80 -7.40 2.37
N LEU A 178 4.38 -6.91 1.20
CA LEU A 178 2.99 -6.97 0.75
C LEU A 178 2.53 -8.42 0.59
N ASP A 179 3.37 -9.31 0.05
CA ASP A 179 3.05 -10.73 -0.09
C ASP A 179 2.84 -11.40 1.27
N LEU A 180 3.63 -11.04 2.29
CA LEU A 180 3.43 -11.49 3.67
C LEU A 180 2.09 -11.01 4.24
N ILE A 181 1.76 -9.73 4.06
CA ILE A 181 0.47 -9.15 4.50
C ILE A 181 -0.71 -9.87 3.83
N ILE A 182 -0.62 -10.11 2.50
CA ILE A 182 -1.65 -10.82 1.74
C ILE A 182 -1.81 -12.26 2.26
N LYS A 183 -0.70 -12.98 2.48
CA LYS A 183 -0.74 -14.36 2.99
C LYS A 183 -1.37 -14.43 4.37
N LYS A 184 -0.96 -13.56 5.29
CA LYS A 184 -1.53 -13.43 6.63
C LYS A 184 -3.03 -13.16 6.55
N ARG A 185 -3.47 -12.21 5.72
CA ARG A 185 -4.89 -11.89 5.56
C ARG A 185 -5.70 -13.07 5.01
N ARG A 186 -5.17 -13.84 4.05
CA ARG A 186 -5.85 -15.04 3.55
C ARG A 186 -6.08 -16.06 4.66
N GLN A 187 -5.06 -16.32 5.49
CA GLN A 187 -5.17 -17.21 6.64
C GLN A 187 -6.21 -16.72 7.66
N GLU A 188 -6.24 -15.41 7.95
CA GLU A 188 -7.25 -14.80 8.83
C GLU A 188 -8.67 -15.03 8.28
N ILE A 189 -8.88 -14.80 6.97
CA ILE A 189 -10.18 -14.99 6.32
C ILE A 189 -10.61 -16.47 6.36
N ASP A 190 -9.70 -17.39 6.10
CA ASP A 190 -9.99 -18.83 6.11
C ASP A 190 -10.36 -19.33 7.52
N ALA A 191 -9.72 -18.79 8.56
CA ALA A 191 -10.00 -19.13 9.95
C ALA A 191 -11.29 -18.52 10.51
N MET A 192 -11.72 -17.36 10.00
CA MET A 192 -12.92 -16.66 10.47
C MET A 192 -14.20 -17.19 9.82
N GLN A 193 -15.26 -17.36 10.62
CA GLN A 193 -16.63 -17.51 10.13
C GLN A 193 -17.14 -16.17 9.58
N ASN A 194 -18.04 -16.20 8.58
CA ASN A 194 -18.42 -15.11 7.67
C ASN A 194 -18.77 -13.71 8.26
N LYS A 195 -18.82 -13.48 9.58
CA LYS A 195 -19.34 -12.24 10.20
C LYS A 195 -18.30 -11.24 10.70
N ASP A 196 -17.02 -11.62 10.85
CA ASP A 196 -16.02 -10.75 11.51
C ASP A 196 -14.89 -10.27 10.60
N LEU A 197 -15.09 -10.31 9.28
CA LEU A 197 -14.06 -9.88 8.34
C LEU A 197 -13.84 -8.36 8.40
N LYS A 198 -12.57 -7.94 8.35
CA LYS A 198 -12.20 -6.53 8.31
C LYS A 198 -12.76 -5.85 7.07
N ASN A 199 -13.25 -4.62 7.22
CA ASN A 199 -13.83 -3.82 6.14
C ASN A 199 -12.77 -2.99 5.37
N ASP A 200 -11.54 -3.47 5.29
CA ASP A 200 -10.47 -2.84 4.51
C ASP A 200 -10.49 -3.29 3.04
N MET A 201 -9.76 -2.55 2.20
CA MET A 201 -9.70 -2.82 0.76
C MET A 201 -9.10 -4.19 0.45
N LEU A 202 -8.03 -4.61 1.15
CA LEU A 202 -7.36 -5.88 0.91
C LEU A 202 -8.31 -7.06 1.13
N THR A 203 -9.06 -7.04 2.23
CA THR A 203 -10.08 -8.06 2.52
C THR A 203 -11.13 -8.10 1.41
N SER A 204 -11.65 -6.94 1.02
CA SER A 204 -12.62 -6.81 -0.08
C SER A 204 -12.08 -7.38 -1.40
N LEU A 205 -10.81 -7.15 -1.72
CA LEU A 205 -10.16 -7.65 -2.94
C LEU A 205 -9.89 -9.16 -2.89
N ILE A 206 -9.60 -9.73 -1.71
CA ILE A 206 -9.37 -11.18 -1.55
C ILE A 206 -10.68 -11.95 -1.72
N ILE A 207 -11.77 -11.48 -1.10
CA ILE A 207 -13.07 -12.18 -1.13
C ILE A 207 -13.89 -11.86 -2.38
N ALA A 208 -13.48 -10.89 -3.20
CA ALA A 208 -14.22 -10.47 -4.37
C ALA A 208 -14.60 -11.65 -5.28
N ASN A 209 -15.85 -11.67 -5.72
CA ASN A 209 -16.44 -12.75 -6.55
C ASN A 209 -16.47 -14.14 -5.88
N THR A 210 -16.28 -14.24 -4.56
CA THR A 210 -16.54 -15.47 -3.80
C THR A 210 -17.92 -15.39 -3.12
N GLU A 211 -18.41 -16.49 -2.56
CA GLU A 211 -19.66 -16.50 -1.77
C GLU A 211 -19.60 -15.58 -0.53
N ARG A 212 -18.39 -15.18 -0.11
CA ARG A 212 -18.17 -14.24 1.00
C ARG A 212 -18.26 -12.77 0.57
N ASP A 213 -18.32 -12.47 -0.72
CA ASP A 213 -18.52 -11.10 -1.22
C ASP A 213 -19.97 -10.67 -1.01
N VAL A 214 -20.19 -9.56 -0.30
CA VAL A 214 -21.53 -9.00 -0.03
C VAL A 214 -22.25 -8.63 -1.34
N ASN A 215 -21.50 -8.35 -2.41
CA ASN A 215 -22.04 -8.04 -3.74
C ASN A 215 -22.07 -9.25 -4.67
N TYR A 216 -21.85 -10.48 -4.16
CA TYR A 216 -21.89 -11.69 -4.97
C TYR A 216 -23.29 -11.89 -5.58
N LYS A 217 -23.36 -11.74 -6.90
CA LYS A 217 -24.49 -12.23 -7.68
C LYS A 217 -24.06 -13.55 -8.31
N LYS A 218 -24.79 -14.63 -8.04
CA LYS A 218 -24.65 -15.91 -8.74
C LYS A 218 -25.06 -15.67 -10.20
N THR A 219 -24.12 -15.21 -11.04
CA THR A 219 -24.39 -15.01 -12.47
C THR A 219 -24.54 -16.37 -13.11
N VAL A 220 -25.79 -16.80 -13.31
CA VAL A 220 -26.13 -17.86 -14.27
C VAL A 220 -25.71 -17.33 -15.64
N GLY A 221 -24.52 -17.70 -16.12
CA GLY A 221 -24.13 -17.56 -17.54
C GLY A 221 -23.00 -16.60 -17.93
N GLU A 222 -22.31 -15.92 -17.01
CA GLU A 222 -21.06 -15.21 -17.35
C GLU A 222 -19.91 -15.70 -16.45
N GLU A 223 -19.10 -16.63 -16.95
CA GLU A 223 -17.84 -16.99 -16.32
C GLU A 223 -16.86 -15.82 -16.46
N ILE A 224 -16.79 -14.98 -15.43
CA ILE A 224 -15.80 -13.91 -15.33
C ILE A 224 -14.47 -14.53 -14.89
N PHE A 225 -13.75 -15.12 -15.84
CA PHE A 225 -12.39 -15.59 -15.57
C PHE A 225 -11.45 -14.41 -15.31
N PRO A 226 -10.54 -14.52 -14.32
CA PRO A 226 -9.36 -13.67 -14.31
C PRO A 226 -8.61 -13.84 -15.64
N PRO A 227 -8.04 -12.78 -16.23
CA PRO A 227 -7.20 -12.93 -17.42
C PRO A 227 -6.13 -13.97 -17.14
N THR A 228 -6.02 -14.95 -18.03
CA THR A 228 -5.23 -16.17 -17.88
C THR A 228 -3.81 -15.84 -17.42
N VAL A 229 -3.42 -16.34 -16.24
CA VAL A 229 -2.01 -16.44 -15.88
C VAL A 229 -1.42 -17.45 -16.86
N GLN A 230 -0.56 -16.99 -17.78
CA GLN A 230 0.24 -17.92 -18.58
C GLN A 230 0.95 -18.86 -17.60
N ALA A 231 0.54 -20.13 -17.63
CA ALA A 231 1.12 -21.19 -16.83
C ALA A 231 2.64 -21.19 -17.06
N ARG A 232 3.41 -21.15 -15.98
CA ARG A 232 4.81 -21.57 -16.04
C ARG A 232 4.81 -23.01 -16.53
N ASN A 233 5.34 -23.22 -17.72
CA ASN A 233 5.61 -24.54 -18.28
C ASN A 233 6.50 -25.33 -17.32
N ASN A 234 5.90 -26.23 -16.54
CA ASN A 234 6.59 -27.41 -16.02
C ASN A 234 6.15 -28.57 -16.93
N ALA A 235 6.85 -28.74 -18.05
CA ALA A 235 6.78 -29.99 -18.80
C ALA A 235 7.71 -31.02 -18.14
N PRO A 236 7.27 -32.25 -17.84
CA PRO A 236 8.17 -33.30 -17.40
C PRO A 236 9.01 -33.77 -18.59
N LEU A 237 10.33 -33.84 -18.39
CA LEU A 237 11.25 -34.52 -19.29
C LEU A 237 10.83 -36.00 -19.38
N ARG A 238 10.30 -36.41 -20.54
CA ARG A 238 10.32 -37.82 -20.94
C ARG A 238 11.68 -38.09 -21.58
N VAL A 239 12.50 -38.86 -20.89
CA VAL A 239 13.71 -39.48 -21.44
C VAL A 239 13.26 -40.80 -22.06
N ASN A 240 13.50 -40.94 -23.37
CA ASN A 240 13.74 -42.25 -23.99
C ASN A 240 15.22 -42.56 -23.82
#